data_AF-A0A349P878-F1
#
_entry.id   AF-A0A349P878-F1
#
_cell.length_a   1.000
_cell.length_b   1.000
_cell.length_c   1.000
_cell.angle_alpha   90.00
_cell.angle_beta   90.00
_cell.angle_gamma   90.00
#
_symmetry.space_group_name_H-M   'P 1'
#
loop_
_entity.id
_entity.type
_entity.pdbx_description
1 polymer ?
#
loop_
_entity_poly.entity_id
_entity_poly.type
_entity_poly.pdbx_seq_one_letter_code
_entity_poly.pdbx_strand_id
1 'polypeptide(L)'
;AILIEDGLIKKIAPQKNFKGKYSKVMDASGKLVMPGFINTHMHFYSTFARGLGKAAPSRNFVEILNNLWWRLDKKLTNADSYYSAV
;
A
#
# COMPACT_ATOMS: atom_id res chain seq x y z
N ALA A 1 21.49 13.99 -0.51
CA ALA A 1 20.31 14.64 0.09
C ALA A 1 19.29 14.95 -1.00
N ILE A 2 18.01 14.94 -0.65
CA ILE A 2 16.88 15.12 -1.57
C ILE A 2 16.03 16.26 -1.03
N LEU A 3 15.72 17.25 -1.88
CA LEU A 3 14.79 18.33 -1.56
C LEU A 3 13.44 18.05 -2.20
N ILE A 4 12.39 18.13 -1.38
CA ILE A 4 11.01 17.94 -1.77
C ILE A 4 10.27 19.24 -1.51
N GLU A 5 9.60 19.76 -2.54
CA GLU A 5 8.73 20.93 -2.45
C GLU A 5 7.45 20.63 -3.24
N ASP A 6 6.29 20.95 -2.65
CA ASP A 6 4.97 20.71 -3.25
C ASP A 6 4.75 19.26 -3.75
N GLY A 7 5.26 18.29 -2.99
CA GLY A 7 5.15 16.86 -3.31
C GLY A 7 6.07 16.38 -4.43
N LEU A 8 6.95 17.24 -4.96
CA LEU A 8 7.87 16.91 -6.06
C LEU A 8 9.32 16.92 -5.60
N ILE A 9 10.12 16.02 -6.17
CA ILE A 9 11.59 16.06 -6.01
C ILE A 9 12.12 17.23 -6.84
N LYS A 10 12.58 18.30 -6.17
CA LYS A 10 13.14 19.48 -6.84
C LYS A 10 14.63 19.37 -7.12
N LYS A 11 15.36 18.68 -6.24
CA LYS A 11 16.82 18.59 -6.33
C LYS A 11 17.34 17.35 -5.62
N ILE A 12 18.29 16.68 -6.28
CA ILE A 12 19.11 15.61 -5.70
C ILE A 12 20.58 16.05 -5.81
N ALA A 13 21.27 16.15 -4.68
CA ALA A 13 22.68 16.58 -4.64
C ALA A 13 23.38 16.12 -3.34
N PRO A 14 24.72 16.23 -3.24
CA PRO A 14 25.43 16.11 -1.97
C PRO A 14 24.90 17.09 -0.92
N GLN A 15 24.87 16.69 0.36
CA GLN A 15 24.31 17.52 1.46
C GLN A 15 24.98 18.90 1.55
N LYS A 16 26.29 18.99 1.30
CA LYS A 16 27.05 20.25 1.26
C LYS A 16 26.54 21.28 0.23
N ASN A 17 25.74 20.85 -0.76
CA ASN A 17 25.17 21.72 -1.79
C ASN A 17 23.79 22.29 -1.40
N PHE A 18 23.31 22.00 -0.19
CA PHE A 18 22.09 22.55 0.37
C PHE A 18 22.46 23.62 1.40
N LYS A 19 21.98 24.85 1.17
CA LYS A 19 22.24 26.03 2.01
C LYS A 19 20.90 26.66 2.37
N GLY A 20 20.79 27.17 3.59
CA GLY A 20 19.59 27.86 4.07
C GLY A 20 18.83 27.08 5.14
N LYS A 21 17.63 27.57 5.46
CA LYS A 21 16.72 26.95 6.43
C LYS A 21 15.63 26.18 5.68
N TYR A 22 15.31 24.98 6.17
CA TYR A 22 14.24 24.13 5.64
C TYR A 22 13.16 23.97 6.70
N SER A 23 11.89 23.91 6.29
CA SER A 23 10.75 23.76 7.21
C SER A 23 10.79 22.42 7.96
N LYS A 24 11.25 21.36 7.31
CA LYS A 24 11.43 20.03 7.88
C LYS A 24 12.70 19.39 7.32
N VAL A 25 13.48 18.78 8.20
CA VAL A 25 14.67 18.00 7.85
C VAL A 25 14.51 16.60 8.42
N MET A 26 14.72 15.58 7.58
CA MET A 26 14.71 14.18 7.99
C MET A 26 16.14 13.63 7.83
N ASP A 27 16.74 13.19 8.94
CA ASP A 27 18.04 12.52 8.90
C ASP A 27 17.88 11.05 8.53
N ALA A 28 18.45 10.69 7.38
CA ALA A 28 18.47 9.33 6.85
C ALA A 28 19.88 8.72 6.86
N SER A 29 20.80 9.27 7.67
CA SER A 29 22.16 8.74 7.83
C SER A 29 22.12 7.26 8.25
N GLY A 30 22.96 6.44 7.60
CA GLY A 30 22.97 4.99 7.80
C GLY A 30 21.76 4.24 7.23
N LYS A 31 20.88 4.90 6.45
CA LYS A 31 19.72 4.29 5.80
C LYS A 31 19.78 4.44 4.27
N LEU A 32 19.06 3.56 3.57
CA LEU A 32 18.84 3.66 2.13
C LEU A 32 17.54 4.44 1.86
N VAL A 33 17.62 5.44 0.97
CA VAL A 33 16.44 6.13 0.43
C VAL A 33 16.19 5.59 -0.97
N MET A 34 14.98 5.11 -1.22
CA MET A 34 14.56 4.51 -2.49
C MET A 34 13.15 4.98 -2.88
N PRO A 35 12.76 4.88 -4.16
CA PRO A 35 11.38 5.10 -4.56
C PRO A 35 10.41 4.21 -3.79
N GLY A 36 9.21 4.72 -3.51
CA GLY A 36 8.13 3.90 -2.98
C GLY A 36 7.74 2.80 -3.97
N PHE A 37 7.40 1.62 -3.45
CA PHE A 37 6.92 0.54 -4.31
C PHE A 37 5.56 0.89 -4.91
N ILE A 38 5.37 0.51 -6.18
CA ILE A 38 4.10 0.64 -6.88
C ILE A 38 3.43 -0.75 -6.86
N ASN A 39 2.27 -0.84 -6.22
CA ASN A 39 1.45 -2.03 -6.29
C ASN A 39 0.57 -1.96 -7.55
N THR A 40 0.88 -2.79 -8.55
CA THR A 40 0.19 -2.78 -9.85
C THR A 40 -1.15 -3.51 -9.84
N HIS A 41 -1.43 -4.32 -8.81
CA HIS A 41 -2.66 -5.09 -8.72
C HIS A 41 -2.99 -5.50 -7.27
N MET A 42 -4.16 -5.10 -6.79
CA MET A 42 -4.67 -5.47 -5.47
C MET A 42 -6.20 -5.48 -5.47
N HIS A 43 -6.78 -6.38 -4.66
CA HIS A 43 -8.20 -6.36 -4.32
C HIS A 43 -8.35 -5.88 -2.88
N PHE A 44 -8.53 -4.58 -2.65
CA PHE A 44 -8.54 -4.02 -1.28
C PHE A 44 -9.66 -4.59 -0.39
N TYR A 45 -10.84 -4.87 -0.95
CA TYR A 45 -11.95 -5.47 -0.21
C TYR A 45 -11.61 -6.83 0.43
N SER A 46 -10.54 -7.48 -0.07
CA SER A 46 -10.09 -8.80 0.38
C SER A 46 -9.22 -8.78 1.64
N THR A 47 -8.76 -7.62 2.10
CA THR A 47 -7.77 -7.51 3.20
C THR A 47 -8.20 -8.25 4.47
N PHE A 48 -9.48 -8.16 4.85
CA PHE A 48 -10.01 -8.85 6.03
C PHE A 48 -10.26 -10.35 5.85
N ALA A 49 -10.23 -10.87 4.61
CA ALA A 49 -10.37 -12.30 4.35
C ALA A 49 -9.07 -13.09 4.60
N ARG A 50 -7.94 -12.40 4.85
CA ARG A 50 -6.66 -13.06 5.16
C ARG A 50 -6.80 -13.91 6.42
N GLY A 51 -6.52 -15.21 6.29
CA GLY A 51 -6.59 -16.17 7.40
C GLY A 51 -8.00 -16.68 7.70
N LEU A 52 -9.00 -16.37 6.87
CA LEU A 52 -10.36 -16.85 7.05
C LEU A 52 -10.48 -18.35 6.76
N GLY A 53 -10.51 -19.18 7.81
CA GLY A 53 -10.60 -20.65 7.73
C GLY A 53 -12.02 -21.24 7.61
N LYS A 54 -13.03 -20.43 7.21
CA LYS A 54 -14.44 -20.86 7.15
C LYS A 54 -14.93 -21.24 5.75
N ALA A 55 -14.14 -20.99 4.70
CA ALA A 55 -14.49 -21.38 3.34
C ALA A 55 -14.24 -22.88 3.13
N ALA A 56 -15.01 -23.49 2.23
CA ALA A 56 -14.75 -24.85 1.80
C ALA A 56 -13.39 -24.93 1.07
N PRO A 57 -12.65 -26.05 1.18
CA PRO A 57 -11.42 -26.26 0.44
C PRO A 57 -11.64 -26.09 -1.07
N SER A 58 -10.68 -25.47 -1.75
CA SER A 58 -10.75 -25.19 -3.19
C SER A 58 -9.49 -25.70 -3.89
N ARG A 59 -9.65 -26.38 -5.02
CA ARG A 59 -8.56 -27.01 -5.80
C ARG A 59 -8.11 -26.17 -7.00
N ASN A 60 -8.91 -25.20 -7.40
CA ASN A 60 -8.65 -24.32 -8.52
C ASN A 60 -9.26 -22.92 -8.28
N PHE A 61 -8.97 -21.99 -9.18
CA PHE A 61 -9.42 -20.60 -9.04
C PHE A 61 -10.95 -20.45 -9.06
N VAL A 62 -11.64 -21.17 -9.94
CA VAL A 62 -13.11 -21.13 -10.04
C VAL A 62 -13.75 -21.60 -8.74
N GLU A 63 -13.20 -22.63 -8.10
CA GLU A 63 -13.66 -23.08 -6.78
C GLU A 63 -13.42 -22.01 -5.71
N ILE A 64 -12.29 -21.30 -5.71
CA ILE A 64 -12.06 -20.18 -4.76
C ILE A 64 -13.12 -19.09 -4.94
N LEU A 65 -13.45 -18.74 -6.19
CA LEU A 65 -14.50 -17.76 -6.48
C LEU A 65 -15.87 -18.21 -5.92
N ASN A 66 -16.25 -19.46 -6.16
CA ASN A 66 -17.53 -20.01 -5.70
C ASN A 66 -17.60 -20.20 -4.18
N ASN A 67 -16.55 -20.76 -3.58
CA ASN A 67 -16.54 -21.18 -2.18
C ASN A 67 -16.28 -20.02 -1.21
N LEU A 68 -15.57 -18.98 -1.66
CA LEU A 68 -15.21 -17.81 -0.86
C LEU A 68 -15.71 -16.50 -1.47
N TRP A 69 -15.10 -16.04 -2.57
CA TRP A 69 -15.22 -14.63 -2.98
C TRP A 69 -16.64 -14.22 -3.31
N TRP A 70 -17.34 -14.91 -4.21
CA TRP A 70 -18.71 -14.54 -4.58
C TRP A 70 -19.70 -14.62 -3.41
N ARG A 71 -19.44 -15.46 -2.41
CA ARG A 71 -20.26 -15.53 -1.20
C ARG A 71 -20.00 -14.34 -0.28
N LEU A 72 -18.73 -13.97 -0.12
CA LEU A 72 -18.31 -12.81 0.66
C LEU A 72 -18.77 -11.51 0.01
N ASP A 73 -18.51 -11.34 -1.29
CA ASP A 73 -18.84 -10.14 -2.07
C ASP A 73 -20.33 -9.80 -1.99
N LYS A 74 -21.21 -10.80 -2.03
CA LYS A 74 -22.67 -10.64 -1.89
C LYS A 74 -23.11 -10.18 -0.49
N LYS A 75 -22.22 -10.20 0.50
CA LYS A 75 -22.51 -9.84 1.90
C LYS A 75 -21.79 -8.58 2.36
N LEU A 76 -20.74 -8.16 1.65
CA LEU A 76 -20.02 -6.94 1.97
C LEU A 76 -20.90 -5.72 1.76
N THR A 77 -20.79 -4.77 2.68
CA THR A 77 -21.30 -3.41 2.51
C THR A 77 -20.20 -2.49 2.02
N ASN A 78 -20.57 -1.28 1.60
CA ASN A 78 -19.60 -0.23 1.25
C ASN A 78 -18.75 0.17 2.47
N ALA A 79 -19.30 0.10 3.69
CA ALA A 79 -18.54 0.38 4.90
C ALA A 79 -17.45 -0.68 5.12
N ASP A 80 -17.77 -1.96 4.95
CA ASP A 80 -16.78 -3.05 5.05
C ASP A 80 -15.65 -2.87 4.03
N SER A 81 -16.03 -2.52 2.80
CA SER A 81 -15.07 -2.26 1.71
C SER A 81 -14.17 -1.07 2.02
N TYR A 82 -14.72 0.03 2.56
CA TYR A 82 -13.94 1.18 2.99
C TYR A 82 -12.92 0.79 4.07
N TYR A 83 -13.35 0.11 5.13
CA TYR A 83 -12.46 -0.25 6.24
C TYR A 83 -11.39 -1.26 5.87
N SER A 84 -11.62 -2.10 4.87
CA SER A 84 -10.61 -3.03 4.36
C SER A 84 -9.51 -2.39 3.51
N ALA A 85 -9.71 -1.13 3.09
CA ALA A 85 -8.84 -0.40 2.17
C ALA A 85 -8.01 0.72 2.85
N VAL A 86 -8.23 0.97 4.14
CA VAL A 86 -7.55 2.02 4.93
C VAL A 86 -6.39 1.50 5.76
#